data_AF-A0A137PHW6-F1
#
_entry.id   AF-A0A137PHW6-F1
#
_cell.length_a   1.000
_cell.length_b   1.000
_cell.length_c   1.000
_cell.angle_alpha   90.00
_cell.angle_beta   90.00
_cell.angle_gamma   90.00
#
_symmetry.space_group_name_H-M   'P 1'
#
loop_
_entity.id
_entity.type
_entity.pdbx_description
1 polymer ?
#
loop_
_entity_poly.entity_id
_entity_poly.type
_entity_poly.pdbx_seq_one_letter_code
_entity_poly.pdbx_strand_id
1 'polypeptide(L)'
;MNSTELGLIKEIDNKINYLKSQKINLTKLLEKLPDLNQSPYSELSTQLDRIVHYEQKLRILKVKMDECLIKQVQMVERSEKLKLLAIDYFERVEQRKEVQIEKIKAKIATDKILNISRVDSSSGNTTNKPTVSPTGSEISSNLITQSLKPVAGADHSQAKEITITTKKKVKSKSKKEKTIDPKFLKLMDKLNIEENKN
;
A
#
# COMPACT_ATOMS: atom_id res chain seq x y z
N MET A 1 -5.07 -2.55 18.67
CA MET A 1 -4.00 -3.07 19.53
C MET A 1 -4.61 -3.90 20.66
N ASN A 2 -3.96 -5.00 20.98
CA ASN A 2 -4.36 -6.04 21.94
C ASN A 2 -4.64 -5.44 23.33
N SER A 3 -5.90 -5.42 23.77
CA SER A 3 -6.28 -5.01 25.13
C SER A 3 -5.62 -5.85 26.22
N THR A 4 -5.09 -7.02 25.85
CA THR A 4 -4.39 -7.96 26.72
C THR A 4 -3.00 -7.50 27.12
N GLU A 5 -2.21 -6.91 26.22
CA GLU A 5 -0.80 -6.53 26.53
C GLU A 5 -0.73 -5.32 27.46
N LEU A 6 -1.56 -4.30 27.20
CA LEU A 6 -1.75 -3.15 28.10
C LEU A 6 -2.35 -3.60 29.46
N GLY A 7 -3.26 -4.57 29.44
CA GLY A 7 -3.80 -5.20 30.65
C GLY A 7 -2.72 -5.87 31.49
N LEU A 8 -1.84 -6.65 30.87
CA LEU A 8 -0.72 -7.32 31.54
C LEU A 8 0.28 -6.32 32.13
N ILE A 9 0.61 -5.22 31.45
CA ILE A 9 1.46 -4.15 32.00
C ILE A 9 0.83 -3.58 33.27
N LYS A 10 -0.48 -3.31 33.26
CA LYS A 10 -1.21 -2.80 34.42
C LYS A 10 -1.25 -3.82 35.58
N GLU A 11 -1.38 -5.11 35.28
CA GLU A 11 -1.29 -6.16 36.29
C GLU A 11 0.10 -6.25 36.92
N ILE A 12 1.17 -6.11 36.11
CA ILE A 12 2.55 -6.04 36.61
C ILE A 12 2.72 -4.84 37.55
N ASP A 13 2.20 -3.66 37.19
CA ASP A 13 2.22 -2.48 38.05
C ASP A 13 1.49 -2.71 39.38
N ASN A 14 0.31 -3.33 39.35
CA ASN A 14 -0.42 -3.70 40.55
C ASN A 14 0.38 -4.67 41.43
N LYS A 15 1.04 -5.66 40.83
CA LYS A 15 1.88 -6.64 41.54
C LYS A 15 3.11 -5.98 42.17
N ILE A 16 3.75 -5.04 41.46
CA ILE A 16 4.87 -4.23 42.00
C ILE A 16 4.39 -3.40 43.19
N ASN A 17 3.23 -2.74 43.09
CA ASN A 17 2.70 -1.94 44.19
C ASN A 17 2.36 -2.80 45.42
N TYR A 18 1.78 -3.98 45.20
CA TYR A 18 1.55 -4.96 46.26
C TYR A 18 2.87 -5.38 46.94
N LEU A 19 3.91 -5.71 46.17
CA LEU A 19 5.22 -6.08 46.72
C LEU A 19 5.87 -4.93 47.50
N LYS A 20 5.71 -3.68 47.05
CA LYS A 20 6.18 -2.50 47.80
C LYS A 20 5.48 -2.39 49.16
N SER A 21 4.16 -2.57 49.21
CA SER A 21 3.42 -2.58 50.48
C SER A 21 3.89 -3.70 51.41
N GLN A 22 4.10 -4.91 50.87
CA GLN A 22 4.63 -6.04 51.63
C GLN A 22 6.04 -5.76 52.15
N LYS A 23 6.92 -5.18 51.32
CA LYS A 23 8.27 -4.76 51.71
C LYS A 23 8.22 -3.79 52.89
N ILE A 24 7.40 -2.74 52.81
CA ILE A 24 7.25 -1.75 53.89
C ILE A 24 6.79 -2.41 55.19
N ASN A 25 5.79 -3.29 55.12
CA ASN A 25 5.27 -4.00 56.29
C ASN A 25 6.31 -4.92 56.93
N LEU A 26 7.06 -5.66 56.10
CA LEU A 26 8.09 -6.58 56.56
C LEU A 26 9.29 -5.85 57.17
N THR A 27 9.71 -4.73 56.58
CA THR A 27 10.75 -3.86 57.16
C THR A 27 10.34 -3.33 58.52
N LYS A 28 9.10 -2.83 58.67
CA LYS A 28 8.57 -2.38 59.97
C LYS A 28 8.48 -3.51 61.00
N LEU A 29 8.22 -4.74 60.57
CA LEU A 29 8.18 -5.91 61.45
C LEU A 29 9.59 -6.26 61.95
N LEU A 30 10.59 -6.24 61.05
CA LEU A 30 11.99 -6.47 61.38
C LEU A 30 12.53 -5.43 62.37
N GLU A 31 12.19 -4.15 62.19
CA GLU A 31 12.57 -3.06 63.11
C GLU A 31 12.02 -3.22 64.53
N LYS A 32 10.92 -3.96 64.70
CA LYS A 32 10.28 -4.20 66.00
C LYS A 32 10.83 -5.42 66.74
N LEU A 33 11.68 -6.23 66.09
CA LEU A 33 12.24 -7.41 66.71
C LEU A 33 13.44 -7.02 67.60
N PRO A 34 13.44 -7.39 68.88
CA PRO A 34 14.45 -6.96 69.84
C PRO A 34 15.83 -7.64 69.66
N ASP A 35 15.89 -8.74 68.91
CA ASP A 35 17.10 -9.55 68.77
C ASP A 35 17.26 -10.08 67.34
N LEU A 36 18.37 -9.66 66.70
CA LEU A 36 18.70 -9.94 65.31
C LEU A 36 19.16 -11.39 65.08
N ASN A 37 19.54 -12.11 66.15
CA ASN A 37 20.09 -13.46 66.05
C ASN A 37 19.02 -14.56 66.18
N GLN A 38 17.75 -14.19 66.34
CA GLN A 38 16.67 -15.17 66.47
C GLN A 38 16.24 -15.72 65.12
N SER A 39 15.83 -16.99 65.11
CA SER A 39 15.30 -17.69 63.91
C SER A 39 14.27 -16.87 63.11
N PRO A 40 13.31 -16.16 63.74
CA PRO A 40 12.33 -15.35 63.02
C PRO A 40 12.95 -14.21 62.21
N TYR A 41 14.02 -13.58 62.71
CA TYR A 41 14.69 -12.49 62.00
C TYR A 41 15.32 -13.00 60.70
N SER A 42 15.99 -14.14 60.74
CA SER A 42 16.62 -14.73 59.54
C SER A 42 15.60 -15.10 58.46
N GLU A 43 14.44 -15.61 58.86
CA GLU A 43 13.37 -16.02 57.95
C GLU A 43 12.70 -14.80 57.30
N LEU A 44 12.40 -13.78 58.10
CA LEU A 44 11.84 -12.51 57.62
C LEU A 44 12.83 -11.74 56.73
N SER A 45 14.12 -11.77 57.06
CA SER A 45 15.18 -11.20 56.21
C SER A 45 15.23 -11.90 54.86
N THR A 46 15.19 -13.23 54.84
CA THR A 46 15.16 -14.02 53.59
C THR A 46 13.90 -13.73 52.76
N GLN A 47 12.75 -13.54 53.40
CA GLN A 47 11.51 -13.13 52.72
C GLN A 47 11.63 -11.72 52.12
N LEU A 48 12.28 -10.79 52.82
CA LEU A 48 12.53 -9.44 52.32
C LEU A 48 13.38 -9.46 51.04
N ASP A 49 14.46 -10.23 51.04
CA ASP A 49 15.33 -10.40 49.87
C ASP A 49 14.57 -10.98 48.69
N ARG A 50 13.71 -11.98 48.93
CA ARG A 50 12.83 -12.54 47.88
C ARG A 50 11.88 -11.50 47.31
N ILE A 51 11.25 -10.67 48.17
CA ILE A 51 10.35 -9.59 47.72
C ILE A 51 11.10 -8.59 46.85
N VAL A 52 12.28 -8.15 47.27
CA VAL A 52 13.13 -7.21 46.51
C VAL A 52 13.52 -7.81 45.16
N HIS A 53 13.94 -9.06 45.15
CA HIS A 53 14.31 -9.78 43.92
C HIS A 53 13.14 -9.90 42.95
N TYR A 54 11.96 -10.30 43.42
CA TYR A 54 10.78 -10.41 42.57
C TYR A 54 10.28 -9.06 42.07
N GLU A 55 10.34 -8.02 42.90
CA GLU A 55 10.00 -6.65 42.49
C GLU A 55 10.93 -6.20 41.35
N GLN A 56 12.24 -6.43 41.48
CA GLN A 56 13.20 -6.09 40.44
C GLN A 56 12.94 -6.85 39.13
N LYS A 57 12.65 -8.16 39.20
CA LYS A 57 12.28 -8.95 38.02
C LYS A 57 11.04 -8.41 37.32
N LEU A 58 10.01 -8.03 38.08
CA LEU A 58 8.79 -7.46 37.52
C LEU A 58 9.03 -6.09 36.85
N ARG A 59 9.88 -5.24 37.43
CA ARG A 59 10.28 -3.97 36.79
C ARG A 59 11.00 -4.19 35.47
N ILE A 60 11.95 -5.13 35.42
CA ILE A 60 12.65 -5.48 34.17
C ILE A 60 11.67 -6.02 33.13
N LEU A 61 10.75 -6.90 33.55
CA LEU A 61 9.73 -7.44 32.67
C LEU A 61 8.84 -6.33 32.10
N LYS A 62 8.41 -5.39 32.94
CA LYS A 62 7.61 -4.22 32.52
C LYS A 62 8.32 -3.43 31.42
N VAL A 63 9.59 -3.06 31.65
CA VAL A 63 10.38 -2.29 30.67
C VAL A 63 10.46 -3.02 29.32
N LYS A 64 10.71 -4.34 29.33
CA LYS A 64 10.74 -5.14 28.09
C LYS A 64 9.39 -5.19 27.39
N MET A 65 8.28 -5.23 28.13
CA MET A 65 6.94 -5.18 27.57
C MET A 65 6.62 -3.81 26.96
N ASP A 66 6.98 -2.72 27.64
CA ASP A 66 6.84 -1.36 27.11
C ASP A 66 7.66 -1.17 25.82
N GLU A 67 8.91 -1.63 25.79
CA GLU A 67 9.74 -1.63 24.58
C GLU A 67 9.11 -2.42 23.42
N CYS A 68 8.49 -3.56 23.71
CA CYS A 68 7.80 -4.36 22.70
C CYS A 68 6.59 -3.59 22.14
N LEU A 69 5.78 -2.98 23.00
CA LEU A 69 4.61 -2.18 22.60
C LEU A 69 5.02 -1.03 21.67
N ILE A 70 6.08 -0.29 22.03
CA ILE A 70 6.61 0.81 21.20
C ILE A 70 7.03 0.30 19.82
N LYS A 71 7.78 -0.81 19.75
CA LYS A 71 8.19 -1.41 18.47
C LYS A 71 6.99 -1.85 17.64
N GLN A 72 5.94 -2.39 18.26
CA GLN A 72 4.71 -2.75 17.55
C GLN A 72 4.02 -1.52 16.94
N VAL A 73 3.89 -0.42 17.69
CA VAL A 73 3.33 0.85 17.15
C VAL A 73 4.14 1.31 15.95
N GLN A 74 5.47 1.36 16.07
CA GLN A 74 6.37 1.78 14.99
C GLN A 74 6.24 0.89 13.74
N MET A 75 6.08 -0.43 13.91
CA MET A 75 5.87 -1.34 12.78
C MET A 75 4.55 -1.09 12.05
N VAL A 76 3.47 -0.78 12.78
CA VAL A 76 2.17 -0.43 12.19
C VAL A 76 2.29 0.87 11.40
N GLU A 77 2.88 1.91 11.99
CA GLU A 77 3.11 3.20 11.31
C GLU A 77 3.98 3.05 10.05
N ARG A 78 5.06 2.26 10.13
CA ARG A 78 5.90 1.95 8.97
C ARG A 78 5.11 1.21 7.88
N SER A 79 4.27 0.26 8.25
CA SER A 79 3.42 -0.46 7.30
C SER A 79 2.42 0.48 6.61
N GLU A 80 1.82 1.41 7.34
CA GLU A 80 0.88 2.40 6.77
C GLU A 80 1.58 3.36 5.81
N LYS A 81 2.77 3.85 6.18
CA LYS A 81 3.61 4.67 5.28
C LYS A 81 3.95 3.93 3.98
N LEU A 82 4.32 2.65 4.08
CA LEU A 82 4.61 1.81 2.91
C LEU A 82 3.37 1.60 2.02
N LYS A 83 2.17 1.45 2.60
CA LYS A 83 0.91 1.37 1.83
C LYS A 83 0.66 2.65 1.03
N LEU A 84 0.83 3.81 1.64
CA LEU A 84 0.65 5.11 0.97
C LEU A 84 1.66 5.30 -0.18
N LEU A 85 2.93 4.96 0.05
CA LEU A 85 3.96 5.02 -0.99
C LEU A 85 3.67 4.08 -2.16
N ALA A 86 3.13 2.89 -1.89
CA ALA A 86 2.73 1.96 -2.94
C ALA A 86 1.60 2.54 -3.80
N ILE A 87 0.58 3.15 -3.18
CA ILE A 87 -0.52 3.80 -3.89
C ILE A 87 0.02 4.91 -4.81
N ASP A 88 0.83 5.83 -4.28
CA ASP A 88 1.43 6.92 -5.05
C ASP A 88 2.31 6.42 -6.21
N TYR A 89 3.05 5.32 -6.01
CA TYR A 89 3.80 4.69 -7.10
C TYR A 89 2.90 4.16 -8.21
N PHE A 90 1.80 3.48 -7.87
CA PHE A 90 0.87 2.94 -8.85
C PHE A 90 0.15 4.03 -9.63
N GLU A 91 -0.30 5.09 -8.95
CA GLU A 91 -0.93 6.25 -9.58
C GLU A 91 0.00 6.91 -10.61
N ARG A 92 1.28 7.10 -10.27
CA ARG A 92 2.29 7.60 -11.22
C ARG A 92 2.56 6.67 -12.40
N VAL A 93 2.37 5.37 -12.25
CA VAL A 93 2.47 4.41 -13.37
C VAL A 93 1.24 4.52 -14.27
N GLU A 94 0.04 4.66 -13.70
CA GLU A 94 -1.20 4.84 -14.45
C GLU A 94 -1.21 6.14 -15.25
N GLN A 95 -0.87 7.28 -14.63
CA GLN A 95 -0.72 8.56 -15.32
C GLN A 95 0.26 8.47 -16.50
N ARG A 96 1.41 7.80 -16.32
CA ARG A 96 2.38 7.60 -17.42
C ARG A 96 1.81 6.76 -18.55
N LYS A 97 0.99 5.75 -18.25
CA LYS A 97 0.31 4.94 -19.28
C LYS A 97 -0.75 5.74 -20.01
N GLU A 98 -1.53 6.56 -19.32
CA GLU A 98 -2.53 7.44 -19.93
C GLU A 98 -1.87 8.40 -20.92
N VAL A 99 -0.78 9.07 -20.51
CA VAL A 99 0.00 9.92 -21.41
C VAL A 99 0.54 9.16 -22.62
N GLN A 100 1.00 7.91 -22.45
CA GLN A 100 1.46 7.08 -23.57
C GLN A 100 0.31 6.72 -24.53
N ILE A 101 -0.87 6.39 -23.99
CA ILE A 101 -2.07 6.09 -24.78
C ILE A 101 -2.48 7.33 -25.58
N GLU A 102 -2.48 8.52 -24.99
CA GLU A 102 -2.79 9.76 -25.69
C GLU A 102 -1.79 10.05 -26.82
N LYS A 103 -0.49 9.86 -26.58
CA LYS A 103 0.54 10.00 -27.62
C LYS A 103 0.33 9.05 -28.79
N ILE A 104 -0.04 7.80 -28.52
CA ILE A 104 -0.36 6.83 -29.56
C ILE A 104 -1.61 7.25 -30.34
N LYS A 105 -2.68 7.68 -29.65
CA LYS A 105 -3.90 8.20 -30.28
C LYS A 105 -3.62 9.38 -31.20
N ALA A 106 -2.82 10.34 -30.74
CA ALA A 106 -2.40 11.50 -31.52
C ALA A 106 -1.60 11.07 -32.77
N LYS A 107 -0.63 10.16 -32.60
CA LYS A 107 0.15 9.63 -33.72
C LYS A 107 -0.73 8.94 -34.76
N ILE A 108 -1.67 8.08 -34.34
CA ILE A 108 -2.63 7.42 -35.24
C ILE A 108 -3.45 8.47 -36.02
N ALA A 109 -3.91 9.53 -35.36
CA ALA A 109 -4.68 10.59 -36.01
C ALA A 109 -3.85 11.33 -37.08
N THR A 110 -2.59 11.69 -36.76
CA THR A 110 -1.67 12.33 -37.72
C THR A 110 -1.35 11.43 -38.91
N ASP A 111 -1.05 10.15 -38.67
CA ASP A 111 -0.78 9.17 -39.71
C ASP A 111 -1.98 9.00 -40.66
N LYS A 112 -3.21 9.06 -40.11
CA LYS A 112 -4.46 8.98 -40.90
C LYS A 112 -4.62 10.19 -41.85
N ILE A 113 -4.32 11.39 -41.38
CA ILE A 113 -4.39 12.62 -42.19
C ILE A 113 -3.35 12.60 -43.32
N LEU A 114 -2.10 12.22 -43.01
CA LEU A 114 -1.02 12.10 -44.00
C LEU A 114 -1.30 11.04 -45.07
N ASN A 115 -2.02 9.98 -44.72
CA ASN A 115 -2.35 8.94 -45.69
C ASN A 115 -3.49 9.37 -46.62
N ILE A 116 -4.41 10.23 -46.18
CA ILE A 116 -5.44 10.84 -47.04
C ILE A 116 -4.78 11.78 -48.07
N SER A 117 -3.84 12.64 -47.64
CA SER A 117 -3.18 13.59 -48.55
C SER A 117 -2.24 12.93 -49.58
N ARG A 118 -1.77 11.70 -49.34
CA ARG A 118 -0.99 10.92 -50.33
C ARG A 118 -1.84 10.32 -51.45
N VAL A 119 -3.12 10.02 -51.21
CA VAL A 119 -4.01 9.42 -52.22
C VAL A 119 -4.40 10.45 -53.30
N ASP A 120 -4.30 11.75 -53.02
CA ASP A 120 -4.58 12.82 -54.01
C ASP A 120 -3.36 13.19 -54.88
N SER A 121 -2.16 12.65 -54.58
CA SER A 121 -0.91 12.98 -55.30
C SER A 121 -0.45 11.89 -56.29
N SER A 122 -1.13 10.74 -56.36
CA SER A 122 -0.84 9.67 -57.31
C SER A 122 -1.77 9.69 -58.54
N SER A 123 -2.14 10.88 -59.02
CA SER A 123 -2.62 11.08 -60.40
C SER A 123 -1.43 11.18 -61.35
N GLY A 124 -0.66 10.10 -61.44
CA GLY A 124 0.33 9.91 -62.48
C GLY A 124 -0.35 9.67 -63.82
N ASN A 125 -0.29 10.67 -64.70
CA ASN A 125 0.15 10.50 -66.07
C ASN A 125 -0.47 9.35 -66.88
N THR A 126 -1.68 9.54 -67.40
CA THR A 126 -2.10 8.90 -68.65
C THR A 126 -2.24 9.97 -69.71
N THR A 127 -1.18 10.14 -70.48
CA THR A 127 -1.17 10.75 -71.80
C THR A 127 -2.25 10.10 -72.67
N ASN A 128 -3.38 10.78 -72.86
CA ASN A 128 -4.24 10.56 -74.01
C ASN A 128 -4.93 11.89 -74.39
N LYS A 129 -4.61 12.31 -75.62
CA LYS A 129 -5.19 13.33 -76.50
C LYS A 129 -6.36 14.21 -76.02
N PRO A 130 -6.38 15.50 -76.42
CA PRO A 130 -7.54 16.36 -76.20
C PRO A 130 -8.62 16.06 -77.24
N THR A 131 -9.80 15.65 -76.80
CA THR A 131 -11.04 15.76 -77.59
C THR A 131 -12.19 16.22 -76.70
N VAL A 132 -12.38 17.54 -76.70
CA VAL A 132 -13.64 18.30 -76.75
C VAL A 132 -14.93 17.57 -76.33
N SER A 133 -15.54 17.98 -75.22
CA SER A 133 -16.87 18.63 -75.23
C SER A 133 -17.26 19.15 -73.83
N PRO A 134 -17.89 20.33 -73.71
CA PRO A 134 -18.22 20.94 -72.43
C PRO A 134 -19.67 20.62 -72.02
N THR A 135 -19.85 20.13 -70.80
CA THR A 135 -21.14 20.28 -70.08
C THR A 135 -20.82 20.44 -68.61
N GLY A 136 -21.04 21.65 -68.11
CA GLY A 136 -21.04 21.91 -66.68
C GLY A 136 -22.20 21.18 -66.01
N SER A 137 -22.01 20.83 -64.75
CA SER A 137 -22.98 21.06 -63.69
C SER A 137 -22.38 20.66 -62.34
N GLU A 138 -22.28 21.68 -61.49
CA GLU A 138 -22.70 21.63 -60.10
C GLU A 138 -21.83 20.82 -59.10
N ILE A 139 -20.94 21.61 -58.50
CA ILE A 139 -20.49 21.49 -57.12
C ILE A 139 -21.71 21.26 -56.20
N SER A 140 -21.84 20.07 -55.62
CA SER A 140 -22.72 19.81 -54.48
C SER A 140 -21.89 19.75 -53.21
N SER A 141 -21.75 20.90 -52.57
CA SER A 141 -21.38 20.99 -51.16
C SER A 141 -22.58 20.58 -50.31
N ASN A 142 -22.56 19.40 -49.70
CA ASN A 142 -23.42 19.12 -48.56
C ASN A 142 -22.58 18.89 -47.30
N LEU A 143 -22.24 20.04 -46.72
CA LEU A 143 -21.90 20.26 -45.32
C LEU A 143 -23.10 19.81 -44.47
N ILE A 144 -23.11 18.58 -43.96
CA ILE A 144 -24.10 18.17 -42.96
C ILE A 144 -23.47 18.28 -41.58
N THR A 145 -23.69 19.44 -40.97
CA THR A 145 -23.78 19.60 -39.52
C THR A 145 -25.09 18.96 -39.06
N GLN A 146 -25.01 17.93 -38.22
CA GLN A 146 -26.15 17.55 -37.37
C GLN A 146 -25.75 17.66 -35.90
N SER A 147 -26.47 18.56 -35.25
CA SER A 147 -26.46 18.88 -33.84
C SER A 147 -26.89 17.68 -32.99
N LEU A 148 -26.20 17.54 -31.87
CA LEU A 148 -26.60 16.69 -30.75
C LEU A 148 -27.90 17.24 -30.13
N LYS A 149 -28.97 16.45 -30.15
CA LYS A 149 -30.03 16.53 -29.15
C LYS A 149 -29.70 15.52 -28.03
N PRO A 150 -29.68 15.91 -26.74
CA PRO A 150 -29.62 14.95 -25.67
C PRO A 150 -31.00 14.31 -25.50
N VAL A 151 -31.10 12.99 -25.68
CA VAL A 151 -32.28 12.24 -25.26
C VAL A 151 -32.07 11.82 -23.81
N ALA A 152 -32.80 12.47 -22.92
CA ALA A 152 -33.01 12.04 -21.55
C ALA A 152 -33.75 10.69 -21.53
N GLY A 153 -33.39 9.83 -20.58
CA GLY A 153 -34.16 8.62 -20.23
C GLY A 153 -33.67 7.33 -20.90
N ALA A 154 -32.53 6.80 -20.46
CA ALA A 154 -32.15 5.42 -20.71
C ALA A 154 -32.50 4.57 -19.48
N ASP A 155 -33.72 4.03 -19.47
CA ASP A 155 -34.11 2.94 -18.60
C ASP A 155 -34.49 1.75 -19.48
N HIS A 156 -33.51 0.92 -19.81
CA HIS A 156 -33.73 -0.39 -20.42
C HIS A 156 -32.73 -1.39 -19.85
N SER A 157 -33.17 -1.95 -18.72
CA SER A 157 -33.12 -3.38 -18.45
C SER A 157 -33.04 -4.23 -19.72
N GLN A 158 -31.94 -4.95 -19.89
CA GLN A 158 -31.85 -6.38 -20.27
C GLN A 158 -30.39 -6.70 -20.65
N ALA A 159 -29.60 -7.09 -19.65
CA ALA A 159 -28.34 -7.78 -19.90
C ALA A 159 -28.66 -9.18 -20.43
N LYS A 160 -28.49 -9.40 -21.73
CA LYS A 160 -28.45 -10.75 -22.31
C LYS A 160 -27.17 -11.43 -21.84
N GLU A 161 -27.30 -12.55 -21.13
CA GLU A 161 -26.20 -13.46 -20.83
C GLU A 161 -25.51 -13.90 -22.11
N ILE A 162 -24.20 -13.65 -22.21
CA ILE A 162 -23.36 -14.24 -23.25
C ILE A 162 -22.75 -15.51 -22.64
N THR A 163 -23.33 -16.66 -23.00
CA THR A 163 -22.76 -17.97 -22.67
C THR A 163 -21.51 -18.21 -23.54
N ILE A 164 -20.31 -18.09 -22.98
CA ILE A 164 -19.06 -18.44 -23.68
C ILE A 164 -18.75 -19.92 -23.43
N THR A 165 -19.03 -20.77 -24.42
CA THR A 165 -18.56 -22.15 -24.49
C THR A 165 -17.04 -22.19 -24.64
N THR A 166 -16.32 -22.65 -23.61
CA THR A 166 -14.87 -22.86 -23.66
C THR A 166 -14.54 -24.33 -23.94
N LYS A 167 -14.28 -24.66 -25.21
CA LYS A 167 -13.40 -25.78 -25.56
C LYS A 167 -12.17 -25.23 -26.27
N LYS A 168 -11.15 -24.88 -25.50
CA LYS A 168 -9.79 -24.72 -26.01
C LYS A 168 -8.79 -25.19 -24.95
N LYS A 169 -8.13 -26.32 -25.23
CA LYS A 169 -6.93 -26.75 -24.51
C LYS A 169 -5.89 -25.64 -24.63
N VAL A 170 -5.62 -24.91 -23.55
CA VAL A 170 -4.52 -23.94 -23.49
C VAL A 170 -3.29 -24.70 -22.96
N LYS A 171 -2.28 -24.87 -23.83
CA LYS A 171 -0.93 -25.29 -23.41
C LYS A 171 -0.38 -24.25 -22.43
N SER A 172 -0.03 -24.69 -21.22
CA SER A 172 0.57 -23.85 -20.18
C SER A 172 1.89 -23.24 -20.66
N LYS A 173 1.92 -21.92 -20.86
CA LYS A 173 3.16 -21.17 -21.00
C LYS A 173 3.72 -20.91 -19.59
N SER A 174 5.00 -21.20 -19.41
CA SER A 174 5.79 -21.11 -18.18
C SER A 174 5.48 -19.88 -17.31
N LYS A 175 5.45 -20.07 -15.98
CA LYS A 175 5.55 -18.99 -14.99
C LYS A 175 6.79 -18.14 -15.32
N LYS A 176 6.60 -16.95 -15.91
CA LYS A 176 7.59 -15.88 -15.76
C LYS A 176 7.50 -15.44 -14.31
N GLU A 177 8.54 -15.72 -13.52
CA GLU A 177 8.76 -15.01 -12.27
C GLU A 177 8.61 -13.52 -12.55
N LYS A 178 7.72 -12.85 -11.81
CA LYS A 178 7.63 -11.39 -11.84
C LYS A 178 8.89 -10.87 -11.18
N THR A 179 9.92 -10.62 -11.97
CA THR A 179 11.15 -9.99 -11.48
C THR A 179 10.77 -8.58 -11.03
N ILE A 180 10.94 -8.31 -9.73
CA ILE A 180 10.70 -6.99 -9.13
C ILE A 180 11.66 -5.99 -9.77
N ASP A 181 11.18 -4.78 -10.06
CA ASP A 181 11.99 -3.73 -10.69
C ASP A 181 13.25 -3.47 -9.83
N PRO A 182 14.48 -3.63 -10.38
CA PRO A 182 15.72 -3.39 -9.66
C PRO A 182 15.87 -1.95 -9.15
N LYS A 183 15.12 -0.98 -9.70
CA LYS A 183 15.07 0.39 -9.16
C LYS A 183 14.27 0.48 -7.86
N PHE A 184 13.25 -0.36 -7.68
CA PHE A 184 12.47 -0.44 -6.45
C PHE A 184 13.28 -1.05 -5.30
N LEU A 185 14.01 -2.14 -5.58
CA LEU A 185 14.95 -2.75 -4.62
C LEU A 185 15.98 -1.72 -4.11
N LYS A 186 16.59 -0.96 -5.04
CA LYS A 186 17.56 0.10 -4.70
C LYS A 186 16.98 1.26 -3.89
N LEU A 187 15.66 1.50 -3.95
CA LEU A 187 15.02 2.55 -3.15
C LEU A 187 14.82 2.08 -1.70
N MET A 188 14.40 0.83 -1.53
CA MET A 188 14.26 0.20 -0.21
C MET A 188 15.60 0.09 0.52
N ASP A 189 16.67 -0.25 -0.21
CA ASP A 189 18.03 -0.31 0.36
C ASP A 189 18.53 1.05 0.84
N LYS A 190 18.19 2.15 0.14
CA LYS A 190 18.58 3.51 0.54
C LYS A 190 17.88 3.98 1.81
N LEU A 191 16.60 3.66 1.97
CA LEU A 191 15.83 4.02 3.17
C LEU A 191 16.32 3.28 4.42
N ASN A 192 16.84 2.05 4.26
CA ASN A 192 17.44 1.29 5.35
C ASN A 192 18.79 1.88 5.86
N ILE A 193 19.46 2.71 5.05
CA ILE A 193 20.76 3.32 5.37
C ILE A 193 20.59 4.66 6.09
N GLU A 194 19.48 5.38 5.87
CA GLU A 194 19.21 6.65 6.55
C GLU A 194 18.73 6.48 8.01
N GLU A 195 18.07 5.36 8.37
CA GLU A 195 17.67 5.10 9.77
C GLU A 195 18.83 4.64 10.68
N ASN A 196 19.96 4.20 10.13
CA ASN A 196 21.13 3.76 10.93
C ASN A 196 22.16 4.87 11.20
N LYS A 197 21.87 6.12 10.82
CA LYS A 197 22.77 7.27 11.00
C LYS A 197 22.28 8.32 11.99
N ASN A 198 21.10 8.13 12.59
CA ASN A 198 20.56 8.98 13.66
C ASN A 198 20.53 8.25 15.00
#